data_AF-A0A4R0UP02-F1
#
_entry.id   AF-A0A4R0UP02-F1
#
_cell.length_a   1.000
_cell.length_b   1.000
_cell.length_c   1.000
_cell.angle_alpha   90.00
_cell.angle_beta   90.00
_cell.angle_gamma   90.00
#
_symmetry.space_group_name_H-M   'P 1'
#
loop_
_entity.id
_entity.type
_entity.pdbx_description
1 polymer ?
#
loop_
_entity_poly.entity_id
_entity_poly.type
_entity_poly.pdbx_seq_one_letter_code
_entity_poly.pdbx_strand_id
1 'polypeptide(L)' 'MDASDWPFGSSWLFGVQAKLTPDDGSASTEVFFPNKYGPKTLPAGTLNCFIFVNTTGEVDKTFTPRLYKID' A
#
# COMPACT_ATOMS: atom_id res chain seq x y z
N MET A 1 1.40 -23.23 -2.25
CA MET A 1 1.40 -22.11 -1.28
C MET A 1 0.07 -21.45 -1.44
N ASP A 2 -0.89 -21.91 -0.65
CA ASP A 2 -2.26 -21.43 -0.69
C ASP A 2 -2.28 -19.96 -0.26
N ALA A 3 -2.87 -19.10 -1.10
CA ALA A 3 -3.15 -17.73 -0.75
C ALA A 3 -4.21 -17.77 0.37
N SER A 4 -3.76 -17.63 1.61
CA SER A 4 -4.65 -17.55 2.78
C SER A 4 -5.57 -16.36 2.61
N ASP A 5 -6.87 -16.63 2.51
CA ASP A 5 -7.90 -15.60 2.47
C ASP A 5 -7.86 -14.76 3.75
N TRP A 6 -7.77 -13.44 3.55
CA TRP A 6 -7.85 -12.42 4.58
C TRP A 6 -9.12 -12.58 5.44
N PRO A 7 -9.10 -12.33 6.78
CA PRO A 7 -8.04 -11.69 7.57
C PRO A 7 -7.22 -12.61 8.50
N PHE A 8 -7.19 -13.93 8.29
CA PHE A 8 -6.47 -14.83 9.19
C PHE A 8 -5.40 -15.63 8.44
N GLY A 9 -4.11 -15.27 8.61
CA GLY A 9 -3.02 -16.11 8.10
C GLY A 9 -1.59 -15.56 8.00
N SER A 10 -1.30 -14.28 8.24
CA SER A 10 0.09 -13.77 8.21
C SER A 10 0.40 -12.77 9.34
N SER A 11 1.54 -12.95 10.02
CA SER A 11 2.03 -12.14 11.15
C SER A 11 2.71 -10.83 10.73
N TRP A 12 2.71 -10.53 9.43
CA TRP A 12 3.38 -9.39 8.84
C TRP A 12 2.62 -8.96 7.58
N LEU A 13 2.38 -7.67 7.46
CA LEU A 13 1.76 -7.02 6.31
C LEU A 13 2.73 -5.99 5.76
N PHE A 14 3.09 -6.13 4.49
CA PHE A 14 3.76 -5.09 3.74
C PHE A 14 2.82 -4.62 2.64
N GLY A 15 2.70 -3.32 2.42
CA GLY A 15 1.89 -2.83 1.33
C GLY A 15 2.09 -1.36 1.03
N VAL A 16 1.44 -0.95 -0.06
CA VAL A 16 1.36 0.45 -0.48
C VAL A 16 -0.06 0.93 -0.26
N GLN A 17 -0.22 2.07 0.40
CA GLN A 17 -1.46 2.84 0.40
C GLN A 17 -1.23 4.09 -0.42
N ALA A 18 -2.23 4.55 -1.16
CA ALA A 18 -2.10 5.79 -1.90
C ALA A 18 -3.35 6.65 -1.77
N LYS A 19 -3.13 7.95 -1.65
CA LYS A 19 -4.16 8.99 -1.62
C LYS A 19 -3.98 9.90 -2.83
N LEU A 20 -5.04 10.09 -3.61
CA LEU A 20 -5.06 10.99 -4.75
C LEU A 20 -5.67 12.32 -4.32
N THR A 21 -4.98 13.42 -4.62
CA THR A 21 -5.54 14.77 -4.61
C THR A 21 -5.73 15.21 -6.06
N PRO A 22 -6.97 15.26 -6.57
CA PRO A 22 -7.24 15.64 -7.96
C PRO A 22 -6.93 17.12 -8.23
N ASP A 23 -6.54 17.43 -9.47
CA ASP A 23 -6.22 18.81 -9.88
C ASP A 23 -7.46 19.70 -10.06
N ASP A 24 -8.65 19.12 -10.13
CA ASP A 24 -9.93 19.83 -10.27
C ASP A 24 -10.44 20.46 -8.96
N GLY A 25 -9.68 20.33 -7.87
CA GLY A 25 -10.03 20.86 -6.54
C GLY A 25 -11.03 19.99 -5.76
N SER A 26 -11.38 18.82 -6.27
CA SER A 26 -12.20 17.86 -5.52
C SER A 26 -11.46 17.27 -4.32
N ALA A 27 -12.22 16.70 -3.39
CA ALA A 27 -11.68 16.14 -2.17
C ALA A 27 -10.74 14.97 -2.45
N SER A 28 -9.61 14.93 -1.74
CA SER A 28 -8.69 13.82 -1.86
C SER A 28 -9.32 12.49 -1.44
N THR A 29 -8.95 11.41 -2.12
CA THR A 29 -9.53 10.07 -1.90
C THR A 29 -8.46 8.99 -1.78
N GLU A 30 -8.72 7.97 -0.96
CA GLU A 30 -7.85 6.80 -0.86
C GLU A 30 -8.10 5.86 -2.04
N VAL A 31 -7.08 5.66 -2.86
CA VAL A 31 -7.20 4.93 -4.12
C VAL A 31 -6.65 3.51 -4.06
N PHE A 32 -5.59 3.28 -3.27
CA PHE A 32 -5.01 1.95 -3.03
C PHE A 32 -4.83 1.74 -1.55
N PHE A 33 -5.19 0.57 -1.04
CA PHE A 33 -5.08 0.17 0.36
C PHE A 33 -5.12 -1.36 0.48
N PRO A 34 -4.78 -1.95 1.64
CA PRO A 34 -4.79 -3.40 1.82
C PRO A 34 -6.08 -4.03 1.30
N ASN A 35 -5.96 -5.07 0.48
CA ASN A 35 -7.07 -5.82 -0.13
C ASN A 35 -7.85 -5.09 -1.24
N LYS A 36 -7.46 -3.87 -1.61
CA LYS A 36 -8.05 -3.11 -2.74
C LYS A 36 -7.00 -2.60 -3.70
N TYR A 37 -6.13 -3.53 -4.10
CA TYR A 37 -5.21 -3.37 -5.21
C TYR A 37 -5.87 -3.71 -6.55
N GLY A 38 -5.37 -3.13 -7.64
CA GLY A 38 -5.82 -3.40 -8.99
C GLY A 38 -5.80 -2.16 -9.88
N PRO A 39 -5.88 -2.31 -11.21
CA PRO A 39 -5.95 -1.18 -12.13
C PRO A 39 -7.15 -0.29 -11.81
N LYS A 40 -6.94 1.03 -11.78
CA LYS A 40 -8.00 2.02 -11.56
C LYS A 40 -7.77 3.21 -12.48
N THR A 41 -8.84 3.68 -13.11
CA THR A 41 -8.83 4.98 -13.78
C THR A 41 -8.90 6.06 -12.73
N LEU A 42 -7.88 6.90 -12.67
CA LEU A 42 -7.77 8.02 -11.73
C LEU A 42 -7.77 9.34 -12.51
N PRO A 43 -8.41 10.40 -12.00
CA PRO A 43 -8.24 11.73 -12.55
C PRO A 43 -6.79 12.21 -12.43
N ALA A 44 -6.41 13.21 -13.22
CA ALA A 44 -5.14 13.88 -13.07
C ALA A 44 -5.04 14.50 -11.66
N GLY A 45 -3.87 14.37 -11.05
CA GLY A 45 -3.67 14.80 -9.69
C GLY A 45 -2.35 14.35 -9.09
N THR A 46 -2.16 14.73 -7.84
CA THR A 46 -1.02 14.30 -7.03
C THR A 46 -1.33 12.99 -6.31
N LEU A 47 -0.55 11.95 -6.58
CA LEU A 47 -0.64 10.66 -5.90
C LEU A 47 0.38 10.59 -4.75
N ASN A 48 -0.11 10.61 -3.52
CA ASN A 48 0.71 10.42 -2.32
C ASN A 48 0.77 8.93 -1.97
N CYS A 49 1.94 8.32 -2.15
CA CYS A 49 2.16 6.91 -1.85
C CYS A 49 2.82 6.72 -0.49
N PHE A 50 2.22 5.87 0.33
CA PHE A 50 2.68 5.48 1.65
C PHE A 50 3.05 4.00 1.62
N ILE A 51 4.29 3.68 1.99
CA ILE A 51 4.73 2.31 2.17
C ILE A 51 4.61 2.00 3.65
N PHE A 52 3.92 0.91 4.00
CA PHE A 52 3.75 0.51 5.39
C PHE A 52 4.23 -0.92 5.61
N VAL A 53 4.71 -1.15 6.83
CA VAL A 53 5.02 -2.46 7.39
C VAL A 53 4.24 -2.54 8.69
N ASN A 54 3.29 -3.48 8.77
CA ASN A 54 2.57 -3.76 10.00
C ASN A 54 2.95 -5.17 10.47
N THR A 55 3.45 -5.28 11.69
CA THR A 55 3.89 -6.55 12.29
C THR A 55 3.03 -6.83 13.51
N THR A 56 2.55 -8.08 13.65
CA THR A 56 1.89 -8.53 14.86
C THR A 56 2.77 -9.56 15.58
N GLY A 57 3.09 -9.31 16.85
CA GLY A 57 3.94 -10.20 17.67
C GLY A 57 5.42 -9.83 17.70
N GLU A 58 6.23 -10.75 18.22
CA GLU A 58 7.69 -10.61 18.30
C GLU A 58 8.32 -10.77 16.91
N VAL A 59 9.21 -9.85 16.55
CA VAL A 59 9.79 -9.75 15.19
C VAL A 59 11.27 -10.10 15.25
N ASP A 60 11.61 -11.36 14.99
CA ASP A 60 13.00 -11.82 14.87
C ASP A 60 13.64 -11.52 13.50
N LYS A 61 13.17 -10.46 12.81
CA LYS A 61 13.63 -10.10 11.46
C LYS A 61 13.90 -8.60 11.34
N THR A 62 15.10 -8.26 10.89
CA THR A 62 15.45 -6.89 10.50
C THR A 62 14.96 -6.60 9.09
N PHE A 63 14.18 -5.54 8.90
CA PHE A 63 13.76 -5.04 7.59
C PHE A 63 14.45 -3.70 7.30
N THR A 64 15.13 -3.58 6.15
CA THR A 64 15.81 -2.35 5.73
C THR A 64 15.30 -1.94 4.35
N PRO A 65 14.28 -1.06 4.26
CA PRO A 65 13.75 -0.63 2.97
C PRO A 65 14.80 0.20 2.21
N ARG A 66 14.91 -0.06 0.90
CA ARG A 66 15.73 0.73 -0.02
C ARG A 66 14.90 1.09 -1.24
N LEU A 67 14.84 2.39 -1.56
CA LEU A 67 14.28 2.87 -2.82
C LEU A 67 15.40 2.84 -3.86
N TYR A 68 15.19 2.09 -4.94
CA TYR A 68 16.09 2.05 -6.09
C TYR A 68 15.31 2.49 -7.33
N LYS A 69 15.99 3.25 -8.19
CA LYS A 69 15.49 3.52 -9.54
C LYS A 69 15.73 2.25 -10.36
N ILE A 70 14.69 1.78 -11.03
CA ILE A 70 14.82 0.79 -12.11
C ILE A 70 14.94 1.61 -13.38
N ASP A 71 16.02 1.41 -14.12
CA ASP A 71 16.23 2.02 -15.44
C ASP A 71 15.34 1.37 -16.51
#